data_AF-A0A964QQU9-F1
#
_entry.id   AF-A0A964QQU9-F1
#
_cell.length_a   1.000
_cell.length_b   1.000
_cell.length_c   1.000
_cell.angle_alpha   90.00
_cell.angle_beta   90.00
_cell.angle_gamma   90.00
#
_symmetry.space_group_name_H-M   'P 1'
#
loop_
_entity.id
_entity.type
_entity.pdbx_description
1 polymer ?
#
loop_
_entity_poly.entity_id
_entity_poly.type
_entity_poly.pdbx_seq_one_letter_code
_entity_poly.pdbx_strand_id
1 'polypeptide(L)'
;MRLDPLFHGVSLNFLSFQNSGRLRSRFTPAIARVWLALAITLLTGKVFGENAWPQFRGLNASGIGEHEKPPAEFGPGTNEVFRTAIPPGASSPCIWGDRIFLTAFEDGKLETLCLDRRDGKLLWKKVSPTKTIESFHPAEGSPAASTPATDGERVYTYFGSCGLVAFDMDGKQLWQLSMPTAQHVGDFGTGTSPIVNSGIVVLNRDMVSGSHIVAVNAKTGKIVWRQERPEFFSSYSTPIVWEHDGDAEVVVAGAQRLKAYHLRTGVETWQAGGLPSAACTTPVIGEGMLLFAGWSPGPKEVVLPQFGDLLEKLDNNKDGGLQKDELTG
;
A
#
# COMPACT_ATOMS: atom_id res chain seq x y z
N MET A 1 29.68 44.62 -17.60
CA MET A 1 28.45 45.41 -17.45
C MET A 1 27.85 45.02 -16.10
N ARG A 2 28.09 45.86 -15.09
CA ARG A 2 27.58 45.68 -13.71
C ARG A 2 26.12 46.11 -13.67
N LEU A 3 25.28 45.37 -12.96
CA LEU A 3 24.04 45.90 -12.41
C LEU A 3 23.95 45.45 -10.94
N ASP A 4 24.04 46.46 -10.07
CA ASP A 4 23.77 46.41 -8.64
C ASP A 4 22.25 46.33 -8.35
N PRO A 5 21.86 45.96 -7.11
CA PRO A 5 20.48 45.68 -6.73
C PRO A 5 19.76 46.93 -6.20
N LEU A 6 18.44 47.01 -6.44
CA LEU A 6 17.56 48.01 -5.82
C LEU A 6 16.78 47.39 -4.66
N PHE A 7 17.20 47.74 -3.44
CA PHE A 7 16.41 47.66 -2.21
C PHE A 7 15.35 48.76 -2.20
N HIS A 8 14.08 48.40 -1.94
CA HIS A 8 13.05 49.22 -1.29
C HIS A 8 12.34 48.22 -0.35
N GLY A 9 12.29 48.37 0.98
CA GLY A 9 11.88 49.56 1.71
C GLY A 9 10.39 49.43 2.05
N VAL A 10 10.01 48.48 2.91
CA VAL A 10 8.64 48.39 3.45
C VAL A 10 8.73 48.34 4.98
N SER A 11 8.29 49.43 5.61
CA SER A 11 8.14 49.56 7.06
C SER A 11 6.94 48.77 7.55
N LEU A 12 7.12 47.95 8.59
CA LEU A 12 6.01 47.47 9.42
C LEU A 12 5.55 48.59 10.35
N ASN A 13 4.33 49.11 10.13
CA ASN A 13 3.63 49.93 11.10
C ASN A 13 2.90 49.00 12.09
N PHE A 14 3.39 48.95 13.33
CA PHE A 14 2.67 48.40 14.47
C PHE A 14 1.64 49.42 14.96
N LEU A 15 0.35 49.16 14.74
CA LEU A 15 -0.74 49.86 15.41
C LEU A 15 -1.03 49.15 16.73
N SER A 16 -0.57 49.74 17.83
CA SER A 16 -0.96 49.36 19.19
C SER A 16 -2.36 49.91 19.49
N PHE A 17 -3.35 49.04 19.68
CA PHE A 17 -4.60 49.42 20.33
C PHE A 17 -4.49 49.16 21.84
N GLN A 18 -4.34 50.25 22.61
CA GLN A 18 -4.68 50.26 24.02
C GLN A 18 -6.20 50.28 24.14
N ASN A 19 -6.80 49.22 24.69
CA ASN A 19 -8.17 49.29 25.15
C ASN A 19 -8.22 48.97 26.65
N SER A 20 -8.36 50.02 27.44
CA SER A 20 -8.57 49.99 28.89
C SER A 20 -10.05 49.71 29.17
N GLY A 21 -10.36 48.48 29.59
CA GLY A 21 -11.68 48.10 30.07
C GLY A 21 -11.58 47.07 31.20
N ARG A 22 -11.60 47.54 32.44
CA ARG A 22 -11.70 46.68 33.63
C ARG A 22 -13.12 46.11 33.71
N LEU A 23 -13.33 44.86 33.28
CA LEU A 23 -14.44 44.04 33.76
C LEU A 23 -13.94 43.12 34.88
N ARG A 24 -14.45 43.34 36.09
CA ARG A 24 -14.35 42.37 37.20
C ARG A 24 -15.37 41.26 36.94
N SER A 25 -14.93 40.11 36.43
CA SER A 25 -15.73 38.88 36.45
C SER A 25 -15.21 37.97 37.57
N ARG A 26 -16.15 37.51 38.40
CA ARG A 26 -15.90 36.54 39.46
C ARG A 26 -15.64 35.18 38.81
N PHE A 27 -14.40 34.72 38.83
CA PHE A 27 -14.04 33.37 38.40
C PHE A 27 -14.48 32.35 39.45
N THR A 28 -15.53 31.59 39.15
CA THR A 28 -15.88 30.34 39.82
C THR A 28 -14.92 29.22 39.40
N PRO A 29 -14.37 28.40 40.31
CA PRO A 29 -13.26 27.46 40.05
C PRO A 29 -13.65 26.17 39.32
N ALA A 30 -14.80 26.12 38.64
CA ALA A 30 -15.33 24.89 38.04
C ALA A 30 -14.94 24.66 36.57
N ILE A 31 -14.44 25.68 35.86
CA ILE A 31 -14.17 25.58 34.40
C ILE A 31 -12.71 25.19 34.10
N ALA A 32 -11.80 25.30 35.08
CA ALA A 32 -10.39 24.91 34.91
C ALA A 32 -10.14 23.39 34.87
N ARG A 33 -11.15 22.57 35.18
CA ARG A 33 -11.03 21.09 35.15
C ARG A 33 -11.45 20.45 33.83
N VAL A 34 -12.10 21.20 32.93
CA VAL A 34 -12.56 20.67 31.62
C VAL A 34 -11.48 20.82 30.54
N TRP A 35 -10.57 21.79 30.66
CA TRP A 35 -9.48 21.98 29.70
C TRP A 35 -8.26 21.08 29.92
N LEU A 36 -8.08 20.54 31.13
CA LEU A 36 -7.01 19.55 31.39
C LEU A 36 -7.38 18.14 30.90
N ALA A 37 -8.68 17.86 30.71
CA ALA A 37 -9.16 16.60 30.15
C ALA A 37 -9.09 16.57 28.60
N LEU A 38 -9.16 17.72 27.94
CA LEU A 38 -9.05 17.81 26.46
C LEU A 38 -7.59 17.81 25.96
N ALA A 39 -6.62 18.13 26.81
CA ALA A 39 -5.20 18.12 26.44
C ALA A 39 -4.54 16.73 26.52
N ILE A 40 -5.25 15.71 27.03
CA ILE A 40 -4.74 14.33 27.19
C ILE A 40 -5.22 13.40 26.07
N THR A 41 -6.13 13.86 25.18
CA THR A 41 -6.71 13.01 24.12
C THR A 41 -6.11 13.22 22.72
N LEU A 42 -4.99 13.93 22.60
CA LEU A 42 -4.28 14.17 21.35
C LEU A 42 -2.82 13.78 21.52
N LEU A 43 -2.55 12.47 21.59
CA LEU A 43 -1.25 11.82 21.33
C LEU A 43 -1.42 10.29 21.51
N THR A 44 -2.34 9.69 20.76
CA THR A 44 -2.22 8.26 20.43
C THR A 44 -1.70 8.15 19.00
N GLY A 45 -0.55 8.75 18.74
CA GLY A 45 0.31 8.19 17.70
C GLY A 45 0.67 6.80 18.19
N LYS A 46 0.21 5.74 17.51
CA LYS A 46 0.79 4.42 17.71
C LYS A 46 2.27 4.60 17.39
N VAL A 47 3.11 4.64 18.43
CA VAL A 47 4.54 4.47 18.27
C VAL A 47 4.70 3.08 17.68
N PHE A 48 4.98 3.02 16.37
CA PHE A 48 5.51 1.81 15.79
C PHE A 48 6.78 1.51 16.58
N GLY A 49 6.82 0.36 17.24
CA GLY A 49 7.92 0.02 18.14
C GLY A 49 9.26 0.17 17.40
N GLU A 50 10.32 0.49 18.13
CA GLU A 50 11.71 0.68 17.65
C GLU A 50 12.31 -0.55 16.90
N ASN A 51 11.48 -1.50 16.46
CA ASN A 51 11.81 -2.82 15.94
C ASN A 51 10.73 -3.37 14.99
N ALA A 52 10.10 -2.50 14.19
CA ALA A 52 9.02 -2.88 13.29
C ALA A 52 9.31 -2.56 11.81
N TRP A 53 9.03 -3.52 10.94
CA TRP A 53 8.96 -3.39 9.49
C TRP A 53 7.66 -4.04 9.02
N PRO A 54 6.50 -3.42 9.29
CA PRO A 54 5.24 -4.15 9.41
C PRO A 54 4.61 -4.60 8.10
N GLN A 55 5.13 -4.19 6.94
CA GLN A 55 4.53 -4.47 5.64
C GLN A 55 5.58 -4.34 4.53
N PHE A 56 5.17 -4.51 3.27
CA PHE A 56 6.04 -4.31 2.11
C PHE A 56 6.76 -2.97 2.20
N ARG A 57 8.09 -2.99 2.09
CA ARG A 57 8.97 -1.81 2.22
C ARG A 57 8.76 -1.00 3.53
N GLY A 58 8.29 -1.64 4.59
CA GLY A 58 8.25 -1.05 5.93
C GLY A 58 7.10 -0.06 6.10
N LEU A 59 7.28 0.91 7.00
CA LEU A 59 6.23 1.90 7.29
C LEU A 59 5.85 2.67 6.03
N ASN A 60 4.55 2.63 5.74
CA ASN A 60 3.93 3.25 4.57
C ASN A 60 4.57 2.88 3.22
N ALA A 61 5.18 1.69 3.13
CA ALA A 61 5.92 1.21 1.96
C ALA A 61 7.04 2.13 1.43
N SER A 62 7.57 3.00 2.29
CA SER A 62 8.59 3.99 1.94
C SER A 62 9.94 3.35 1.57
N GLY A 63 10.30 2.25 2.22
CA GLY A 63 11.63 1.64 2.15
C GLY A 63 12.67 2.36 3.00
N ILE A 64 12.24 3.15 3.98
CA ILE A 64 13.11 3.94 4.85
C ILE A 64 13.19 3.26 6.23
N GLY A 65 14.40 2.83 6.62
CA GLY A 65 14.72 2.44 7.99
C GLY A 65 15.27 3.65 8.74
N GLU A 66 14.39 4.46 9.33
CA GLU A 66 14.80 5.69 10.00
C GLU A 66 15.73 5.37 11.18
N HIS A 67 16.89 6.03 11.23
CA HIS A 67 17.95 5.81 12.23
C HIS A 67 18.61 4.42 12.22
N GLU A 68 18.21 3.52 11.31
CA GLU A 68 18.85 2.22 11.14
C GLU A 68 20.25 2.36 10.54
N LYS A 69 21.18 1.53 11.02
CA LYS A 69 22.58 1.50 10.56
C LYS A 69 22.94 0.09 10.11
N PRO A 70 22.37 -0.39 8.98
CA PRO A 70 22.71 -1.71 8.48
C PRO A 70 24.21 -1.82 8.21
N PRO A 71 24.81 -3.01 8.41
CA PRO A 71 26.23 -3.19 8.18
C PRO A 71 26.57 -2.92 6.70
N ALA A 72 27.60 -2.11 6.46
CA ALA A 72 28.06 -1.78 5.10
C ALA A 72 28.73 -2.98 4.41
N GLU A 73 29.27 -3.90 5.20
CA GLU A 73 29.84 -5.16 4.73
C GLU A 73 28.94 -6.31 5.20
N PHE A 74 28.49 -7.16 4.29
CA PHE A 74 27.64 -8.29 4.63
C PHE A 74 27.96 -9.48 3.72
N GLY A 75 28.03 -10.68 4.28
CA GLY A 75 28.29 -11.90 3.53
C GLY A 75 28.34 -13.15 4.40
N PRO A 76 28.57 -14.33 3.80
CA PRO A 76 28.70 -15.58 4.55
C PRO A 76 29.69 -15.46 5.72
N GLY A 77 29.19 -15.59 6.95
CA GLY A 77 29.99 -15.48 8.18
C GLY A 77 30.49 -14.07 8.54
N THR A 78 30.09 -13.03 7.81
CA THR A 78 30.44 -11.63 8.07
C THR A 78 29.18 -10.81 8.31
N ASN A 79 29.03 -10.27 9.52
CA ASN A 79 27.80 -9.57 9.95
C ASN A 79 26.52 -10.41 9.74
N GLU A 80 26.65 -11.74 9.74
CA GLU A 80 25.56 -12.73 9.65
C GLU A 80 25.22 -13.24 11.05
N VAL A 81 24.01 -12.93 11.54
CA VAL A 81 23.54 -13.39 12.87
C VAL A 81 23.03 -14.83 12.80
N PHE A 82 22.26 -15.15 11.75
CA PHE A 82 21.75 -16.50 11.48
C PHE A 82 21.47 -16.66 9.98
N ARG A 83 21.30 -17.93 9.58
CA ARG A 83 20.79 -18.31 8.27
C ARG A 83 19.89 -19.52 8.40
N THR A 84 18.67 -19.40 7.87
CA THR A 84 17.65 -20.44 7.93
C THR A 84 17.22 -20.80 6.52
N ALA A 85 17.29 -22.09 6.18
CA ALA A 85 16.67 -22.59 4.97
C ALA A 85 15.13 -22.52 5.11
N ILE A 86 14.48 -21.88 4.15
CA ILE A 86 13.02 -21.74 4.08
C ILE A 86 12.52 -22.16 2.69
N PRO A 87 11.24 -22.55 2.57
CA PRO A 87 10.63 -22.79 1.26
C PRO A 87 10.73 -21.54 0.36
N PRO A 88 10.81 -21.71 -0.97
CA PRO A 88 10.98 -20.59 -1.90
C PRO A 88 9.79 -19.63 -1.87
N GLY A 89 10.05 -18.33 -2.01
CA GLY A 89 9.06 -17.26 -2.03
C GLY A 89 9.68 -15.95 -2.50
N ALA A 90 8.85 -14.97 -2.87
CA ALA A 90 9.31 -13.67 -3.36
C ALA A 90 8.88 -12.49 -2.47
N SER A 91 8.22 -12.74 -1.33
CA SER A 91 7.90 -11.70 -0.36
C SER A 91 9.15 -11.10 0.29
N SER A 92 9.07 -9.83 0.66
CA SER A 92 10.00 -9.23 1.61
C SER A 92 9.67 -9.66 3.05
N PRO A 93 10.65 -9.66 3.98
CA PRO A 93 10.39 -9.88 5.40
C PRO A 93 9.45 -8.81 5.99
N CYS A 94 8.41 -9.25 6.69
CA CYS A 94 7.59 -8.40 7.57
C CYS A 94 8.05 -8.64 9.01
N ILE A 95 8.42 -7.59 9.75
CA ILE A 95 9.04 -7.70 11.07
C ILE A 95 8.18 -7.00 12.12
N TRP A 96 7.96 -7.67 13.24
CA TRP A 96 7.33 -7.05 14.41
C TRP A 96 7.90 -7.62 15.71
N GLY A 97 8.70 -6.82 16.42
CA GLY A 97 9.39 -7.26 17.63
C GLY A 97 10.35 -8.41 17.31
N ASP A 98 10.14 -9.55 17.98
CA ASP A 98 10.95 -10.77 17.85
C ASP A 98 10.46 -11.71 16.72
N ARG A 99 9.55 -11.27 15.85
CA ARG A 99 8.97 -12.12 14.80
C ARG A 99 9.27 -11.60 13.40
N ILE A 100 9.55 -12.54 12.49
CA ILE A 100 9.66 -12.32 11.05
C ILE A 100 8.55 -13.14 10.37
N PHE A 101 7.80 -12.52 9.48
CA PHE A 101 6.76 -13.15 8.66
C PHE A 101 7.11 -13.10 7.18
N LEU A 102 6.87 -14.21 6.49
CA LEU A 102 7.13 -14.39 5.06
C LEU A 102 6.01 -15.18 4.40
N THR A 103 5.87 -15.05 3.08
CA THR A 103 5.09 -15.98 2.27
C THR A 103 6.01 -16.85 1.42
N ALA A 104 5.59 -18.10 1.20
CA ALA A 104 6.32 -19.04 0.38
C ALA A 104 5.36 -19.89 -0.48
N PHE A 105 5.90 -20.47 -1.55
CA PHE A 105 5.21 -21.35 -2.46
C PHE A 105 6.07 -22.56 -2.79
N GLU A 106 5.67 -23.74 -2.31
CA GLU A 106 6.40 -25.00 -2.51
C GLU A 106 5.40 -26.14 -2.73
N ASP A 107 5.67 -27.01 -3.70
CA ASP A 107 4.84 -28.19 -4.01
C ASP A 107 3.34 -27.86 -4.18
N GLY A 108 3.02 -26.73 -4.80
CA GLY A 108 1.64 -26.27 -5.01
C GLY A 108 0.95 -25.73 -3.76
N LYS A 109 1.67 -25.49 -2.65
CA LYS A 109 1.12 -24.97 -1.39
C LYS A 109 1.50 -23.51 -1.21
N LEU A 110 0.51 -22.70 -0.87
CA LEU A 110 0.68 -21.31 -0.48
C LEU A 110 0.89 -21.28 1.03
N GLU A 111 2.05 -20.78 1.48
CA GLU A 111 2.47 -20.88 2.87
C GLU A 111 2.72 -19.51 3.48
N THR A 112 2.27 -19.30 4.71
CA THR A 112 2.69 -18.20 5.58
C THR A 112 3.63 -18.76 6.65
N LEU A 113 4.78 -18.13 6.82
CA LEU A 113 5.83 -18.53 7.75
C LEU A 113 5.96 -17.50 8.87
N CYS A 114 6.30 -17.96 10.07
CA CYS A 114 6.82 -17.11 11.14
C CYS A 114 8.12 -17.69 11.67
N LEU A 115 9.15 -16.85 11.72
CA LEU A 115 10.45 -17.15 12.30
C LEU A 115 10.67 -16.27 13.53
N ASP A 116 11.47 -16.78 14.46
CA ASP A 116 12.04 -15.99 15.55
C ASP A 116 13.16 -15.11 14.99
N ARG A 117 13.09 -13.80 15.23
CA ARG A 117 14.06 -12.83 14.72
C ARG A 117 15.45 -12.99 15.34
N ARG A 118 15.55 -13.61 16.53
CA ARG A 118 16.79 -13.66 17.30
C ARG A 118 17.73 -14.76 16.79
N ASP A 119 17.17 -15.89 16.39
CA ASP A 119 17.93 -17.08 15.98
C ASP A 119 17.50 -17.67 14.63
N GLY A 120 16.48 -17.10 13.99
CA GLY A 120 15.96 -17.56 12.70
C GLY A 120 15.14 -18.84 12.77
N LYS A 121 14.79 -19.34 13.96
CA LYS A 121 14.05 -20.59 14.09
C LYS A 121 12.62 -20.44 13.54
N LEU A 122 12.18 -21.40 12.73
CA LEU A 122 10.78 -21.48 12.31
C LEU A 122 9.88 -21.76 13.52
N LEU A 123 9.02 -20.80 13.86
CA LEU A 123 8.04 -20.89 14.94
C LEU A 123 6.76 -21.57 14.48
N TRP A 124 6.26 -21.17 13.32
CA TRP A 124 5.11 -21.81 12.70
C TRP A 124 5.08 -21.64 11.19
N LYS A 125 4.35 -22.55 10.53
CA LYS A 125 4.09 -22.56 9.09
C LYS A 125 2.64 -22.95 8.85
N LYS A 126 1.94 -22.19 8.01
CA LYS A 126 0.50 -22.37 7.73
C LYS A 126 0.24 -22.39 6.24
N VAL A 127 -0.44 -23.43 5.79
CA VAL A 127 -0.88 -23.57 4.40
C VAL A 127 -2.23 -22.87 4.25
N SER A 128 -2.34 -21.98 3.26
CA SER A 128 -3.60 -21.38 2.82
C SER A 128 -4.17 -22.20 1.67
N PRO A 129 -5.27 -22.93 1.88
CA PRO A 129 -5.81 -23.84 0.86
C PRO A 129 -6.35 -23.07 -0.34
N THR A 130 -6.15 -23.64 -1.53
CA THR A 130 -6.74 -23.15 -2.78
C THR A 130 -7.13 -24.32 -3.69
N LYS A 131 -8.08 -24.07 -4.59
CA LYS A 131 -8.47 -25.01 -5.65
C LYS A 131 -7.55 -24.90 -6.87
N THR A 132 -7.00 -23.73 -7.12
CA THR A 132 -6.26 -23.43 -8.36
C THR A 132 -5.17 -22.40 -8.04
N ILE A 133 -3.95 -22.68 -8.52
CA ILE A 133 -2.84 -21.73 -8.48
C ILE A 133 -3.00 -20.78 -9.66
N GLU A 134 -2.86 -19.48 -9.39
CA GLU A 134 -2.84 -18.45 -10.43
C GLU A 134 -1.70 -18.70 -11.43
N SER A 135 -1.90 -18.26 -12.67
CA SER A 135 -0.81 -18.22 -13.64
C SER A 135 0.26 -17.23 -13.17
N PHE A 136 1.54 -17.60 -13.28
CA PHE A 136 2.66 -16.78 -12.86
C PHE A 136 3.89 -17.06 -13.73
N HIS A 137 4.76 -16.06 -13.88
CA HIS A 137 5.97 -16.18 -14.69
C HIS A 137 7.07 -16.85 -13.85
N PRO A 138 7.55 -18.06 -14.17
CA PRO A 138 8.41 -18.81 -13.25
C PRO A 138 9.78 -18.18 -12.96
N ALA A 139 10.27 -17.29 -13.84
CA ALA A 139 11.55 -16.61 -13.67
C ALA A 139 11.43 -15.24 -12.97
N GLU A 140 10.24 -14.64 -12.95
CA GLU A 140 10.05 -13.24 -12.50
C GLU A 140 8.94 -13.06 -11.45
N GLY A 141 8.11 -14.09 -11.25
CA GLY A 141 6.95 -14.06 -10.38
C GLY A 141 6.88 -15.27 -9.45
N SER A 142 5.95 -15.20 -8.51
CA SER A 142 5.65 -16.28 -7.58
C SER A 142 4.19 -16.13 -7.13
N PRO A 143 3.43 -17.23 -6.95
CA PRO A 143 2.12 -17.19 -6.30
C PRO A 143 2.16 -16.67 -4.85
N ALA A 144 3.36 -16.58 -4.26
CA ALA A 144 3.64 -16.07 -2.93
C ALA A 144 4.58 -14.84 -2.97
N ALA A 145 4.39 -13.94 -3.95
CA ALA A 145 5.15 -12.69 -4.07
C ALA A 145 4.67 -11.58 -3.11
N SER A 146 3.38 -11.57 -2.75
CA SER A 146 2.81 -10.57 -1.87
C SER A 146 3.42 -10.63 -0.47
N THR A 147 3.93 -9.49 0.02
CA THR A 147 4.51 -9.40 1.35
C THR A 147 3.43 -9.34 2.43
N PRO A 148 3.55 -10.09 3.54
CA PRO A 148 2.61 -9.96 4.67
C PRO A 148 2.57 -8.53 5.24
N ALA A 149 1.43 -8.17 5.83
CA ALA A 149 1.30 -6.97 6.66
C ALA A 149 0.93 -7.34 8.10
N THR A 150 1.29 -6.51 9.09
CA THR A 150 0.90 -6.72 10.49
C THR A 150 0.59 -5.42 11.21
N ASP A 151 -0.41 -5.46 12.09
CA ASP A 151 -0.75 -4.39 13.02
C ASP A 151 -0.14 -4.61 14.43
N GLY A 152 0.69 -5.65 14.56
CA GLY A 152 1.28 -6.11 15.82
C GLY A 152 0.44 -7.07 16.64
N GLU A 153 -0.83 -7.27 16.26
CA GLU A 153 -1.73 -8.24 16.87
C GLU A 153 -2.06 -9.40 15.91
N ARG A 154 -2.02 -9.12 14.61
CA ARG A 154 -2.44 -10.01 13.53
C ARG A 154 -1.49 -9.89 12.35
N VAL A 155 -1.43 -10.95 11.56
CA VAL A 155 -0.67 -11.01 10.31
C VAL A 155 -1.64 -11.24 9.17
N TYR A 156 -1.54 -10.41 8.13
CA TYR A 156 -2.39 -10.42 6.95
C TYR A 156 -1.56 -10.86 5.75
N THR A 157 -1.96 -11.95 5.13
CA THR A 157 -1.34 -12.42 3.89
C THR A 157 -2.34 -12.41 2.76
N TYR A 158 -1.83 -12.17 1.56
CA TYR A 158 -2.60 -12.24 0.33
C TYR A 158 -1.93 -13.24 -0.59
N PHE A 159 -2.75 -14.09 -1.19
CA PHE A 159 -2.34 -14.90 -2.33
C PHE A 159 -3.39 -14.68 -3.42
N GLY A 160 -2.97 -14.34 -4.65
CA GLY A 160 -3.90 -14.11 -5.76
C GLY A 160 -4.77 -15.33 -6.04
N SER A 161 -4.29 -16.50 -5.65
CA SER A 161 -4.96 -17.79 -5.75
C SER A 161 -6.07 -18.06 -4.72
N CYS A 162 -6.09 -17.39 -3.55
CA CYS A 162 -7.10 -17.68 -2.51
C CYS A 162 -7.67 -16.47 -1.74
N GLY A 163 -7.12 -15.27 -1.92
CA GLY A 163 -7.58 -14.05 -1.27
C GLY A 163 -6.79 -13.69 -0.01
N LEU A 164 -7.43 -12.93 0.90
CA LEU A 164 -6.80 -12.45 2.13
C LEU A 164 -7.00 -13.44 3.27
N VAL A 165 -5.94 -13.72 4.02
CA VAL A 165 -5.96 -14.57 5.20
C VAL A 165 -5.36 -13.81 6.38
N ALA A 166 -6.00 -13.88 7.54
CA ALA A 166 -5.46 -13.33 8.77
C ALA A 166 -5.13 -14.42 9.77
N PHE A 167 -3.98 -14.28 10.41
CA PHE A 167 -3.52 -15.08 11.52
C PHE A 167 -3.32 -14.21 12.77
N ASP A 168 -3.40 -14.79 13.96
CA ASP A 168 -2.75 -14.19 15.11
C ASP A 168 -1.23 -14.38 15.06
N MET A 169 -0.52 -13.80 16.01
CA MET A 169 0.95 -13.88 16.07
C MET A 169 1.48 -15.30 16.27
N ASP A 170 0.64 -16.25 16.71
CA ASP A 170 0.98 -17.66 16.94
C ASP A 170 0.51 -18.58 15.79
N GLY A 171 0.02 -17.99 14.70
CA GLY A 171 -0.32 -18.71 13.47
C GLY A 171 -1.70 -19.37 13.49
N LYS A 172 -2.57 -19.02 14.43
CA LYS A 172 -3.98 -19.44 14.37
C LYS A 172 -4.70 -18.56 13.36
N GLN A 173 -5.32 -19.18 12.36
CA GLN A 173 -6.17 -18.48 11.40
C GLN A 173 -7.36 -17.85 12.13
N LEU A 174 -7.57 -16.55 11.93
CA LEU A 174 -8.65 -15.77 12.52
C LEU A 174 -9.82 -15.60 11.55
N TRP A 175 -9.51 -15.27 10.29
CA TRP A 175 -10.49 -15.12 9.23
C TRP A 175 -9.82 -15.30 7.86
N GLN A 176 -10.63 -15.57 6.85
CA GLN A 176 -10.23 -15.59 5.44
C GLN A 176 -11.32 -14.90 4.61
N LEU A 177 -10.92 -13.94 3.79
CA LEU A 177 -11.76 -13.39 2.73
C LEU A 177 -11.35 -14.08 1.42
N SER A 178 -12.11 -15.13 1.07
CA SER A 178 -11.90 -15.87 -0.16
C SER A 178 -12.19 -15.00 -1.38
N MET A 179 -11.30 -15.08 -2.38
CA MET A 179 -11.43 -14.33 -3.62
C MET A 179 -11.21 -15.24 -4.84
N PRO A 180 -11.78 -14.92 -6.00
CA PRO A 180 -11.47 -15.63 -7.24
C PRO A 180 -9.97 -15.54 -7.56
N THR A 181 -9.43 -16.61 -8.17
CA THR A 181 -8.04 -16.65 -8.63
C THR A 181 -7.74 -15.45 -9.52
N ALA A 182 -6.67 -14.73 -9.18
CA ALA A 182 -6.24 -13.54 -9.89
C ALA A 182 -5.74 -13.89 -11.30
N GLN A 183 -5.95 -12.98 -12.24
CA GLN A 183 -5.48 -13.10 -13.61
C GLN A 183 -4.85 -11.77 -14.04
N HIS A 184 -3.60 -11.83 -14.49
CA HIS A 184 -2.83 -10.66 -14.87
C HIS A 184 -2.40 -10.78 -16.33
N VAL A 185 -2.23 -9.63 -16.99
CA VAL A 185 -1.72 -9.61 -18.38
C VAL A 185 -0.35 -10.26 -18.42
N GLY A 186 -0.11 -11.10 -19.43
CA GLY A 186 1.19 -11.73 -19.67
C GLY A 186 1.58 -12.78 -18.64
N ASP A 187 0.62 -13.29 -17.84
CA ASP A 187 0.86 -14.36 -16.88
C ASP A 187 1.94 -14.04 -15.83
N PHE A 188 2.19 -12.76 -15.50
CA PHE A 188 3.20 -12.40 -14.49
C PHE A 188 2.81 -12.82 -13.06
N GLY A 189 1.52 -13.06 -12.81
CA GLY A 189 0.99 -13.38 -11.48
C GLY A 189 0.85 -12.14 -10.58
N THR A 190 0.42 -12.34 -9.34
CA THR A 190 0.24 -11.26 -8.37
C THR A 190 1.58 -10.68 -7.90
N GLY A 191 1.64 -9.36 -7.66
CA GLY A 191 2.81 -8.68 -7.07
C GLY A 191 2.49 -7.57 -6.05
N THR A 192 1.22 -7.17 -5.91
CA THR A 192 0.78 -6.19 -4.90
C THR A 192 0.70 -6.84 -3.51
N SER A 193 0.91 -6.04 -2.46
CA SER A 193 0.86 -6.49 -1.07
C SER A 193 -0.28 -5.80 -0.31
N PRO A 194 -0.88 -6.45 0.70
CA PRO A 194 -1.79 -5.77 1.61
C PRO A 194 -1.04 -4.73 2.45
N ILE A 195 -1.76 -3.69 2.87
CA ILE A 195 -1.32 -2.76 3.91
C ILE A 195 -2.32 -2.73 5.06
N VAL A 196 -1.90 -2.31 6.25
CA VAL A 196 -2.82 -2.13 7.38
C VAL A 196 -2.61 -0.77 8.05
N ASN A 197 -3.69 -0.01 8.20
CA ASN A 197 -3.70 1.25 8.92
C ASN A 197 -5.04 1.40 9.65
N SER A 198 -5.02 1.92 10.88
CA SER A 198 -6.23 2.30 11.63
C SER A 198 -7.31 1.19 11.72
N GLY A 199 -6.89 -0.08 11.81
CA GLY A 199 -7.80 -1.22 11.90
C GLY A 199 -8.47 -1.60 10.57
N ILE A 200 -7.93 -1.12 9.44
CA ILE A 200 -8.39 -1.42 8.09
C ILE A 200 -7.22 -2.03 7.32
N VAL A 201 -7.46 -3.19 6.70
CA VAL A 201 -6.53 -3.81 5.76
C VAL A 201 -6.98 -3.46 4.35
N VAL A 202 -6.08 -2.94 3.54
CA VAL A 202 -6.37 -2.50 2.17
C VAL A 202 -5.55 -3.33 1.20
N LEU A 203 -6.18 -3.73 0.10
CA LEU A 203 -5.57 -4.52 -0.96
C LEU A 203 -6.01 -4.00 -2.34
N ASN A 204 -5.03 -3.74 -3.20
CA ASN A 204 -5.26 -3.50 -4.63
C ASN A 204 -5.40 -4.85 -5.36
N ARG A 205 -6.32 -4.94 -6.31
CA ARG A 205 -6.46 -6.07 -7.24
C ARG A 205 -6.82 -5.55 -8.62
N ASP A 206 -5.87 -4.89 -9.27
CA ASP A 206 -6.00 -4.50 -10.68
C ASP A 206 -5.56 -5.68 -11.56
N MET A 207 -6.53 -6.30 -12.24
CA MET A 207 -6.43 -7.59 -12.92
C MET A 207 -7.07 -7.48 -14.33
N VAL A 208 -6.93 -8.53 -15.15
CA VAL A 208 -7.52 -8.54 -16.50
C VAL A 208 -9.05 -8.36 -16.47
N SER A 209 -9.69 -8.84 -15.40
CA SER A 209 -11.13 -8.67 -15.19
C SER A 209 -11.45 -8.53 -13.70
N GLY A 210 -12.48 -7.73 -13.40
CA GLY A 210 -12.93 -7.49 -12.04
C GLY A 210 -11.92 -6.71 -11.21
N SER A 211 -11.22 -5.76 -11.81
CA SER A 211 -10.29 -4.88 -11.10
C SER A 211 -10.99 -4.08 -10.02
N HIS A 212 -10.43 -4.10 -8.81
CA HIS A 212 -10.97 -3.37 -7.68
C HIS A 212 -9.92 -3.14 -6.60
N ILE A 213 -10.17 -2.16 -5.75
CA ILE A 213 -9.52 -2.02 -4.47
C ILE A 213 -10.51 -2.38 -3.37
N VAL A 214 -10.06 -3.12 -2.36
CA VAL A 214 -10.90 -3.55 -1.24
C VAL A 214 -10.28 -3.17 0.08
N ALA A 215 -11.12 -2.69 1.00
CA ALA A 215 -10.77 -2.48 2.39
C ALA A 215 -11.61 -3.39 3.28
N VAL A 216 -10.94 -4.07 4.20
CA VAL A 216 -11.59 -4.97 5.16
C VAL A 216 -11.25 -4.57 6.59
N ASN A 217 -12.17 -4.83 7.51
CA ASN A 217 -11.92 -4.64 8.92
C ASN A 217 -10.86 -5.64 9.40
N ALA A 218 -9.75 -5.13 9.92
CA ALA A 218 -8.58 -5.88 10.36
C ALA A 218 -8.89 -7.05 11.32
N LYS A 219 -9.90 -6.87 12.18
CA LYS A 219 -10.28 -7.87 13.19
C LYS A 219 -11.20 -8.97 12.65
N THR A 220 -12.07 -8.63 11.69
CA THR A 220 -13.18 -9.50 11.28
C THR A 220 -13.11 -10.00 9.84
N GLY A 221 -12.28 -9.39 9.00
CA GLY A 221 -12.20 -9.68 7.56
C GLY A 221 -13.42 -9.20 6.76
N LYS A 222 -14.41 -8.56 7.41
CA LYS A 222 -15.59 -8.02 6.73
C LYS A 222 -15.20 -6.82 5.87
N ILE A 223 -15.69 -6.80 4.64
CA ILE A 223 -15.53 -5.67 3.72
C ILE A 223 -16.14 -4.43 4.36
N VAL A 224 -15.34 -3.37 4.46
CA VAL A 224 -15.77 -2.02 4.85
C VAL A 224 -16.25 -1.27 3.62
N TRP A 225 -15.44 -1.30 2.56
CA TRP A 225 -15.78 -0.78 1.25
C TRP A 225 -15.00 -1.53 0.17
N ARG A 226 -15.50 -1.43 -1.06
CA ARG A 226 -14.87 -1.93 -2.27
C ARG A 226 -15.16 -0.93 -3.37
N GLN A 227 -14.13 -0.58 -4.15
CA GLN A 227 -14.28 0.31 -5.29
C GLN A 227 -13.81 -0.41 -6.55
N GLU A 228 -14.71 -0.51 -7.53
CA GLU A 228 -14.37 -1.06 -8.84
C GLU A 228 -13.44 -0.10 -9.58
N ARG A 229 -12.54 -0.70 -10.35
CA ARG A 229 -11.41 -0.09 -11.04
C ARG A 229 -11.30 -0.61 -12.50
N PRO A 230 -12.42 -0.70 -13.26
CA PRO A 230 -12.46 -1.39 -14.55
C PRO A 230 -11.52 -0.81 -15.61
N GLU A 231 -11.07 0.43 -15.44
CA GLU A 231 -10.08 1.08 -16.30
C GLU A 231 -8.65 0.55 -16.14
N PHE A 232 -8.34 -0.22 -15.09
CA PHE A 232 -7.00 -0.72 -14.79
C PHE A 232 -6.92 -2.23 -15.03
N PHE A 233 -6.39 -2.62 -16.19
CA PHE A 233 -6.34 -4.01 -16.64
C PHE A 233 -5.22 -4.86 -16.01
N SER A 234 -4.21 -4.24 -15.40
CA SER A 234 -3.18 -4.92 -14.60
C SER A 234 -2.33 -3.89 -13.83
N SER A 235 -2.19 -4.05 -12.53
CA SER A 235 -1.19 -3.32 -11.73
C SER A 235 -0.71 -4.15 -10.56
N TYR A 236 0.57 -3.97 -10.23
CA TYR A 236 1.25 -4.62 -9.11
C TYR A 236 1.55 -3.62 -7.99
N SER A 237 1.02 -2.39 -8.08
CA SER A 237 1.26 -1.34 -7.09
C SER A 237 0.69 -1.73 -5.73
N THR A 238 1.52 -1.65 -4.70
CA THR A 238 1.08 -1.74 -3.30
C THR A 238 0.53 -0.37 -2.90
N PRO A 239 -0.68 -0.29 -2.32
CA PRO A 239 -1.21 0.99 -1.85
C PRO A 239 -0.36 1.59 -0.73
N ILE A 240 -0.47 2.91 -0.54
CA ILE A 240 0.05 3.61 0.64
C ILE A 240 -1.08 4.40 1.32
N VAL A 241 -0.84 4.87 2.54
CA VAL A 241 -1.72 5.83 3.20
C VAL A 241 -1.05 7.20 3.23
N TRP A 242 -1.76 8.21 2.70
CA TRP A 242 -1.39 9.60 2.83
C TRP A 242 -2.27 10.26 3.88
N GLU A 243 -1.67 10.64 5.00
CA GLU A 243 -2.34 11.39 6.06
C GLU A 243 -2.07 12.89 5.86
N HIS A 244 -3.12 13.70 5.75
CA HIS A 244 -3.04 15.15 5.65
C HIS A 244 -4.33 15.80 6.19
N ASP A 245 -4.21 17.00 6.79
CA ASP A 245 -5.34 17.81 7.27
C ASP A 245 -6.34 17.07 8.20
N GLY A 246 -5.89 16.04 8.90
CA GLY A 246 -6.73 15.21 9.79
C GLY A 246 -7.50 14.08 9.09
N ASP A 247 -7.36 13.96 7.77
CA ASP A 247 -7.89 12.87 6.95
C ASP A 247 -6.78 11.89 6.53
N ALA A 248 -7.20 10.72 6.07
CA ALA A 248 -6.31 9.67 5.57
C ALA A 248 -6.85 9.11 4.27
N GLU A 249 -5.99 9.08 3.25
CA GLU A 249 -6.31 8.59 1.92
C GLU A 249 -5.45 7.39 1.56
N VAL A 250 -6.05 6.38 0.96
CA VAL A 250 -5.34 5.30 0.30
C VAL A 250 -4.96 5.77 -1.10
N VAL A 251 -3.66 5.82 -1.38
CA VAL A 251 -3.13 6.19 -2.69
C VAL A 251 -2.58 4.95 -3.39
N VAL A 252 -3.00 4.72 -4.64
CA VAL A 252 -2.57 3.54 -5.42
C VAL A 252 -2.41 3.90 -6.89
N ALA A 253 -1.31 3.43 -7.48
CA ALA A 253 -1.08 3.57 -8.91
C ALA A 253 -1.80 2.45 -9.68
N GLY A 254 -2.53 2.82 -10.72
CA GLY A 254 -3.01 1.92 -11.76
C GLY A 254 -2.36 2.25 -13.10
N ALA A 255 -2.80 1.57 -14.16
CA ALA A 255 -2.37 1.91 -15.52
C ALA A 255 -2.72 3.37 -15.83
N GLN A 256 -1.72 4.18 -16.18
CA GLN A 256 -1.82 5.58 -16.58
C GLN A 256 -2.34 6.59 -15.55
N ARG A 257 -2.85 6.14 -14.40
CA ARG A 257 -3.42 7.01 -13.37
C ARG A 257 -3.01 6.62 -11.97
N LEU A 258 -2.79 7.63 -11.15
CA LEU A 258 -2.68 7.53 -9.70
C LEU A 258 -4.02 7.95 -9.10
N LYS A 259 -4.60 7.16 -8.19
CA LYS A 259 -5.88 7.49 -7.56
C LYS A 259 -5.76 7.47 -6.04
N ALA A 260 -6.52 8.35 -5.40
CA ALA A 260 -6.70 8.37 -3.96
C ALA A 260 -8.15 8.08 -3.58
N TYR A 261 -8.30 7.37 -2.47
CA TYR A 261 -9.58 7.00 -1.89
C TYR A 261 -9.57 7.29 -0.40
N HIS A 262 -10.61 7.92 0.13
CA HIS A 262 -10.71 8.13 1.58
C HIS A 262 -10.69 6.78 2.33
N LEU A 263 -9.77 6.62 3.29
CA LEU A 263 -9.42 5.32 3.90
C LEU A 263 -10.62 4.58 4.52
N ARG A 264 -11.59 5.31 5.07
CA ARG A 264 -12.73 4.69 5.78
C ARG A 264 -13.96 4.48 4.90
N THR A 265 -14.08 5.20 3.79
CA THR A 265 -15.32 5.20 2.97
C THR A 265 -15.09 4.65 1.57
N GLY A 266 -13.86 4.65 1.06
CA GLY A 266 -13.54 4.24 -0.30
C GLY A 266 -13.95 5.25 -1.37
N VAL A 267 -14.45 6.43 -0.97
CA VAL A 267 -14.81 7.51 -1.90
C VAL A 267 -13.54 8.01 -2.57
N GLU A 268 -13.51 7.99 -3.90
CA GLU A 268 -12.42 8.59 -4.68
C GLU A 268 -12.36 10.09 -4.37
N THR A 269 -11.19 10.57 -3.95
CA THR A 269 -10.99 11.98 -3.57
C THR A 269 -10.32 12.77 -4.68
N TRP A 270 -9.34 12.16 -5.35
CA TRP A 270 -8.67 12.74 -6.51
C TRP A 270 -8.00 11.68 -7.38
N GLN A 271 -7.62 12.09 -8.59
CA GLN A 271 -6.80 11.30 -9.50
C GLN A 271 -5.79 12.19 -10.24
N ALA A 272 -4.64 11.62 -10.60
CA ALA A 272 -3.62 12.25 -11.42
C ALA A 272 -3.26 11.34 -12.60
N GLY A 273 -3.08 11.93 -13.79
CA GLY A 273 -2.64 11.22 -14.99
C GLY A 273 -1.12 11.24 -15.17
N GLY A 274 -0.65 10.79 -16.34
CA GLY A 274 0.77 10.83 -16.73
C GLY A 274 1.61 9.66 -16.21
N LEU A 275 0.97 8.60 -15.71
CA LEU A 275 1.67 7.38 -15.33
C LEU A 275 1.90 6.47 -16.56
N PRO A 276 2.87 5.54 -16.47
CA PRO A 276 3.05 4.48 -17.46
C PRO A 276 1.82 3.56 -17.59
N SER A 277 1.72 2.85 -18.71
CA SER A 277 0.66 1.85 -18.95
C SER A 277 0.71 0.64 -18.01
N ALA A 278 1.88 0.34 -17.44
CA ALA A 278 2.07 -0.69 -16.43
C ALA A 278 2.56 -0.05 -15.14
N ALA A 279 1.78 -0.17 -14.06
CA ALA A 279 2.17 0.30 -12.74
C ALA A 279 2.69 -0.87 -11.90
N CYS A 280 4.02 -1.00 -11.84
CA CYS A 280 4.71 -2.02 -11.03
C CYS A 280 5.29 -1.47 -9.72
N THR A 281 5.33 -0.15 -9.57
CA THR A 281 5.97 0.54 -8.45
C THR A 281 4.94 1.05 -7.43
N THR A 282 5.42 1.31 -6.22
CA THR A 282 4.63 1.84 -5.11
C THR A 282 4.89 3.35 -5.00
N PRO A 283 3.85 4.22 -4.93
CA PRO A 283 4.03 5.62 -4.62
C PRO A 283 4.73 5.80 -3.26
N VAL A 284 5.47 6.88 -3.08
CA VAL A 284 6.11 7.21 -1.80
C VAL A 284 5.86 8.68 -1.44
N ILE A 285 5.85 8.98 -0.15
CA ILE A 285 5.65 10.34 0.38
C ILE A 285 6.97 10.83 0.94
N GLY A 286 7.33 12.07 0.63
CA GLY A 286 8.51 12.74 1.19
C GLY A 286 8.39 14.25 1.08
N GLU A 287 8.72 14.96 2.17
CA GLU A 287 8.73 16.43 2.21
C GLU A 287 7.39 17.08 1.76
N GLY A 288 6.27 16.45 2.09
CA GLY A 288 4.93 16.92 1.69
C GLY A 288 4.58 16.66 0.23
N MET A 289 5.43 15.95 -0.51
CA MET A 289 5.18 15.55 -1.89
C MET A 289 4.84 14.06 -1.98
N LEU A 290 3.99 13.74 -2.95
CA LEU A 290 3.75 12.39 -3.41
C LEU A 290 4.58 12.13 -4.66
N LEU A 291 5.44 11.12 -4.61
CA LEU A 291 6.37 10.77 -5.67
C LEU A 291 5.99 9.40 -6.25
N PHE A 292 5.98 9.31 -7.57
CA PHE A 292 5.81 8.06 -8.28
C PHE A 292 6.87 7.96 -9.37
N ALA A 293 7.63 6.87 -9.35
CA ALA A 293 8.57 6.53 -10.40
C ALA A 293 8.03 5.30 -11.13
N GLY A 294 7.96 5.34 -12.45
CA GLY A 294 7.52 4.20 -13.24
C GLY A 294 8.18 4.21 -14.61
N TRP A 295 8.08 3.07 -15.29
CA TRP A 295 8.62 2.90 -16.62
C TRP A 295 7.66 2.04 -17.46
N SER A 296 7.43 2.45 -18.70
CA SER A 296 6.82 1.61 -19.72
C SER A 296 7.58 1.77 -21.03
N PRO A 297 7.69 0.72 -21.86
CA PRO A 297 8.13 0.89 -23.22
C PRO A 297 7.15 1.79 -23.99
N GLY A 298 7.66 2.70 -24.81
CA GLY A 298 6.84 3.60 -25.65
C GLY A 298 6.96 5.09 -25.29
N PRO A 299 6.22 5.97 -25.99
CA PRO A 299 6.24 7.41 -25.74
C PRO A 299 5.71 7.77 -24.35
N LYS A 300 6.10 8.95 -23.83
CA LYS A 300 5.73 9.45 -22.47
C LYS A 300 4.22 9.46 -22.20
N GLU A 301 3.41 9.62 -23.24
CA GLU A 301 1.96 9.48 -23.18
C GLU A 301 1.53 8.38 -24.16
N VAL A 302 0.89 7.34 -23.64
CA VAL A 302 0.18 6.37 -24.47
C VAL A 302 -1.25 6.88 -24.58
N VAL A 303 -1.56 7.58 -25.67
CA VAL A 303 -2.95 7.91 -26.01
C VAL A 303 -3.61 6.61 -26.48
N LEU A 304 -4.45 6.03 -25.63
CA LEU A 304 -5.28 4.91 -26.06
C LEU A 304 -6.24 5.45 -27.14
N PRO A 305 -6.35 4.79 -28.30
CA PRO A 305 -7.31 5.20 -29.33
C PRO A 305 -8.72 5.17 -28.73
N GLN A 306 -9.58 6.10 -29.15
CA GLN A 306 -10.98 6.08 -28.73
C GLN A 306 -11.63 4.79 -29.27
N PHE A 307 -12.59 4.24 -28.52
CA PHE A 307 -13.29 3.03 -28.98
C PHE A 307 -13.94 3.23 -30.36
N GLY A 308 -14.45 4.43 -30.65
CA GLY A 308 -14.95 4.80 -31.97
C GLY A 308 -13.89 4.71 -33.07
N ASP A 309 -12.66 5.18 -32.81
CA ASP A 309 -11.55 5.09 -33.77
C ASP A 309 -11.11 3.65 -34.03
N LEU A 310 -11.26 2.78 -33.03
CA LEU A 310 -10.99 1.35 -33.15
C LEU A 310 -12.08 0.65 -33.98
N LEU A 311 -13.36 0.97 -33.72
CA LEU A 311 -14.47 0.46 -34.53
C LEU A 311 -14.31 0.82 -36.00
N GLU A 312 -14.03 2.09 -36.33
CA GLU A 312 -13.84 2.51 -37.73
C GLU A 312 -12.74 1.73 -38.47
N LYS A 313 -11.74 1.23 -37.74
CA LYS A 313 -10.57 0.55 -38.31
C LYS A 313 -10.68 -0.96 -38.32
N LEU A 314 -11.34 -1.54 -37.33
CA LEU A 314 -11.25 -2.97 -37.03
C LEU A 314 -12.62 -3.66 -37.08
N ASP A 315 -13.74 -2.95 -36.96
CA ASP A 315 -15.09 -3.50 -37.09
C ASP A 315 -15.39 -3.79 -38.57
N ASN A 316 -14.90 -4.95 -39.03
CA ASN A 316 -15.02 -5.38 -40.41
C ASN A 316 -16.48 -5.75 -40.73
N ASN A 317 -17.20 -6.27 -39.74
CA ASN A 317 -18.57 -6.73 -39.89
C ASN A 317 -19.62 -5.62 -39.68
N LYS A 318 -19.20 -4.46 -39.17
CA LYS A 318 -20.00 -3.25 -38.88
C LYS A 318 -21.12 -3.48 -37.86
N ASP A 319 -20.91 -4.37 -36.90
CA ASP A 319 -21.88 -4.70 -35.86
C ASP A 319 -21.82 -3.75 -34.65
N GLY A 320 -20.85 -2.82 -34.63
CA GLY A 320 -20.64 -1.86 -33.54
C GLY A 320 -19.88 -2.46 -32.36
N GLY A 321 -19.35 -3.66 -32.51
CA GLY A 321 -18.46 -4.35 -31.58
C GLY A 321 -17.10 -4.67 -32.22
N LEU A 322 -16.18 -5.20 -31.41
CA LEU A 322 -14.92 -5.75 -31.89
C LEU A 322 -14.82 -7.19 -31.42
N GLN A 323 -14.78 -8.12 -32.37
CA GLN A 323 -14.62 -9.55 -32.10
C GLN A 323 -13.14 -9.95 -32.12
N LYS A 324 -12.84 -11.13 -31.55
CA LYS A 324 -11.45 -11.56 -31.36
C LYS A 324 -10.70 -11.73 -32.69
N ASP A 325 -11.38 -12.23 -33.71
CA ASP A 325 -10.89 -12.38 -35.08
C ASP A 325 -10.60 -11.04 -35.77
N GLU A 326 -11.38 -10.00 -35.46
CA GLU A 326 -11.18 -8.63 -35.94
C GLU A 326 -9.98 -7.91 -35.30
N LEU A 327 -9.59 -8.33 -34.09
CA LEU A 327 -8.44 -7.79 -33.36
C LEU A 327 -7.11 -8.43 -33.75
N THR A 328 -7.13 -9.59 -34.43
CA THR A 328 -5.92 -10.40 -34.65
C THR A 328 -5.31 -10.33 -36.04
N GLY A 329 -5.98 -9.71 -37.03
CA GLY A 329 -5.43 -9.45 -38.37
C GLY A 329 -4.95 -10.69 -39.12
#